data_AF-A0A525W5W1-F1
#
_entry.id   AF-A0A525W5W1-F1
#
_cell.length_a   1.000
_cell.length_b   1.000
_cell.length_c   1.000
_cell.angle_alpha   90.00
_cell.angle_beta   90.00
_cell.angle_gamma   90.00
#
_symmetry.space_group_name_H-M   'P 1'
#
loop_
_entity.id
_entity.type
_entity.pdbx_description
1 polymer ?
#
loop_
_entity_poly.entity_id
_entity_poly.type
_entity_poly.pdbx_seq_one_letter_code
_entity_poly.pdbx_strand_id
1 'polypeptide(L)'
;MPRKSILNSTRRAITSVFDHLDYKRLESVYCYEGGDEFWRKKREPCRRLGTKVAEVLVRKLSHSGRSLYVGAGVTELPALLAEVIELQRQVAPYNLRRSEVTVLNRACRSLPVKFRAQDASLASGLFDHLWIVSVLNDPERFPHLAPLSYGNADPVTFDPHQFEQQRRVVRSIVDRVMPKLSLPGLVTTSTEEVIWIADWCHRKNIPYRVEREQFPTALVGDPVCFIKIGGLETNNRKPKGTKV
;
A
#
# COMPACT_ATOMS: atom_id res chain seq x y z
N MET A 1 -17.60 -9.63 17.01
CA MET A 1 -18.04 -8.24 16.78
C MET A 1 -18.64 -8.16 15.38
N PRO A 2 -19.80 -7.51 15.18
CA PRO A 2 -20.42 -7.42 13.85
C PRO A 2 -19.47 -6.73 12.86
N ARG A 3 -19.45 -7.19 11.61
CA ARG A 3 -18.65 -6.58 10.52
C ARG A 3 -19.07 -5.13 10.38
N LYS A 4 -18.31 -4.21 10.97
CA LYS A 4 -18.47 -2.78 10.69
C LYS A 4 -17.95 -2.56 9.27
N SER A 5 -18.89 -2.51 8.34
CA SER A 5 -18.69 -1.97 7.01
C SER A 5 -18.33 -0.49 7.12
N ILE A 6 -17.54 0.02 6.18
CA ILE A 6 -17.45 1.46 5.96
C ILE A 6 -18.85 2.05 5.74
N LEU A 7 -19.03 3.31 6.14
CA LEU A 7 -20.27 4.06 6.04
C LEU A 7 -20.74 4.18 4.58
N ASN A 8 -22.06 4.26 4.39
CA ASN A 8 -22.65 4.45 3.07
C ASN A 8 -22.22 5.76 2.41
N SER A 9 -21.99 6.82 3.20
CA SER A 9 -21.42 8.09 2.71
C SER A 9 -20.03 7.89 2.11
N THR A 10 -19.15 7.14 2.78
CA THR A 10 -17.81 6.79 2.30
C THR A 10 -17.87 5.95 1.04
N ARG A 11 -18.73 4.92 1.00
CA ARG A 11 -18.94 4.12 -0.22
C ARG A 11 -19.38 4.98 -1.41
N ARG A 12 -20.31 5.92 -1.20
CA ARG A 12 -20.74 6.87 -2.24
C ARG A 12 -19.61 7.79 -2.68
N ALA A 13 -18.79 8.28 -1.76
CA ALA A 13 -17.63 9.10 -2.10
C ALA A 13 -16.62 8.31 -2.95
N ILE A 14 -16.32 7.07 -2.57
CA ILE A 14 -15.45 6.17 -3.35
C ILE A 14 -16.02 5.94 -4.75
N THR A 15 -17.29 5.55 -4.86
CA THR A 15 -17.94 5.36 -6.17
C THR A 15 -17.89 6.63 -7.00
N SER A 16 -18.26 7.77 -6.44
CA SER A 16 -18.21 9.06 -7.13
C SER A 16 -16.81 9.38 -7.65
N VAL A 17 -15.74 9.18 -6.86
CA VAL A 17 -14.38 9.41 -7.34
C VAL A 17 -14.05 8.48 -8.51
N PHE A 18 -14.37 7.19 -8.43
CA PHE A 18 -14.15 6.24 -9.52
C PHE A 18 -14.95 6.63 -10.79
N ASP A 19 -16.15 7.17 -10.66
CA ASP A 19 -16.95 7.62 -11.81
C ASP A 19 -16.34 8.87 -12.48
N HIS A 20 -15.59 9.68 -11.74
CA HIS A 20 -14.99 10.93 -12.22
C HIS A 20 -13.52 10.80 -12.65
N LEU A 21 -12.89 9.63 -12.50
CA LEU A 21 -11.53 9.41 -12.96
C LEU A 21 -11.45 9.52 -14.49
N ASP A 22 -10.46 10.26 -14.98
CA ASP A 22 -10.15 10.35 -16.40
C ASP A 22 -9.34 9.11 -16.80
N TYR A 23 -10.05 8.01 -17.02
CA TYR A 23 -9.42 6.73 -17.34
C TYR A 23 -8.63 6.77 -18.64
N LYS A 24 -9.02 7.62 -19.60
CA LYS A 24 -8.29 7.76 -20.86
C LYS A 24 -6.87 8.29 -20.62
N ARG A 25 -6.72 9.26 -19.72
CA ARG A 25 -5.40 9.75 -19.29
C ARG A 25 -4.64 8.77 -18.40
N LEU A 26 -5.32 7.86 -17.74
CA LEU A 26 -4.70 6.83 -16.90
C LEU A 26 -4.20 5.62 -17.71
N GLU A 27 -4.59 5.47 -18.98
CA GLU A 27 -4.17 4.35 -19.82
C GLU A 27 -2.65 4.27 -19.91
N SER A 28 -2.00 5.34 -20.36
CA SER A 28 -0.55 5.40 -20.55
C SER A 28 0.25 5.33 -19.24
N VAL A 29 -0.42 5.38 -18.09
CA VAL A 29 0.20 5.26 -16.77
C VAL A 29 0.22 3.81 -16.30
N TYR A 30 -0.78 3.01 -16.68
CA TYR A 30 -1.01 1.68 -16.13
C TYR A 30 -0.90 0.56 -17.15
N CYS A 31 -0.87 0.90 -18.45
CA CYS A 31 -0.86 -0.07 -19.52
C CYS A 31 -0.14 0.49 -20.74
N TYR A 32 0.81 -0.28 -21.28
CA TYR A 32 1.52 0.09 -22.51
C TYR A 32 0.63 -0.08 -23.76
N GLU A 33 -0.34 -1.00 -23.73
CA GLU A 33 -1.25 -1.29 -24.85
C GLU A 33 -2.68 -1.60 -24.37
N GLY A 34 -3.71 -1.10 -25.05
CA GLY A 34 -5.11 -1.49 -24.78
C GLY A 34 -5.70 -0.93 -23.47
N GLY A 35 -5.29 0.27 -23.05
CA GLY A 35 -5.69 0.86 -21.78
C GLY A 35 -7.21 0.98 -21.54
N ASP A 36 -8.00 1.22 -22.59
CA ASP A 36 -9.47 1.24 -22.50
C ASP A 36 -10.03 -0.11 -22.04
N GLU A 37 -9.52 -1.21 -22.63
CA GLU A 37 -9.90 -2.58 -22.24
C GLU A 37 -9.39 -2.92 -20.85
N PHE A 38 -8.15 -2.53 -20.53
CA PHE A 38 -7.56 -2.70 -19.21
C PHE A 38 -8.48 -2.10 -18.15
N TRP A 39 -8.84 -0.83 -18.30
CA TRP A 39 -9.68 -0.16 -17.32
C TRP A 39 -11.12 -0.68 -17.31
N ARG A 40 -11.69 -1.04 -18.46
CA ARG A 40 -13.01 -1.72 -18.51
C ARG A 40 -13.04 -2.98 -17.63
N LYS A 41 -11.95 -3.76 -17.62
CA LYS A 41 -11.82 -4.96 -16.79
C LYS A 41 -11.47 -4.65 -15.32
N LYS A 42 -10.67 -3.62 -15.07
CA LYS A 42 -10.00 -3.40 -13.76
C LYS A 42 -10.70 -2.37 -12.86
N ARG A 43 -11.48 -1.43 -13.41
CA ARG A 43 -12.17 -0.36 -12.66
C ARG A 43 -12.96 -0.86 -11.46
N GLU A 44 -13.99 -1.67 -11.73
CA GLU A 44 -14.90 -2.17 -10.69
C GLU A 44 -14.19 -3.13 -9.71
N PRO A 45 -13.33 -4.05 -10.16
CA PRO A 45 -12.50 -4.82 -9.26
C PRO A 45 -11.62 -3.97 -8.33
N CYS A 46 -10.97 -2.90 -8.82
CA CYS A 46 -10.16 -2.00 -7.99
C CYS A 46 -11.02 -1.34 -6.91
N ARG A 47 -12.17 -0.79 -7.29
CA ARG A 47 -13.12 -0.17 -6.35
C ARG A 47 -13.58 -1.15 -5.28
N ARG A 48 -14.05 -2.33 -5.71
CA ARG A 48 -14.65 -3.35 -4.83
C ARG A 48 -13.62 -3.98 -3.89
N LEU A 49 -12.46 -4.39 -4.41
CA LEU A 49 -11.43 -5.04 -3.60
C LEU A 49 -10.74 -4.02 -2.68
N GLY A 50 -10.42 -2.82 -3.17
CA GLY A 50 -9.90 -1.74 -2.33
C GLY A 50 -10.89 -1.37 -1.21
N THR A 51 -12.20 -1.39 -1.48
CA THR A 51 -13.23 -1.17 -0.43
C THR A 51 -13.17 -2.23 0.66
N LYS A 52 -12.93 -3.50 0.32
CA LYS A 52 -12.76 -4.57 1.33
C LYS A 52 -11.53 -4.36 2.19
N VAL A 53 -10.42 -3.89 1.59
CA VAL A 53 -9.21 -3.51 2.34
C VAL A 53 -9.53 -2.34 3.28
N ALA A 54 -10.25 -1.32 2.79
CA ALA A 54 -10.67 -0.17 3.58
C ALA A 54 -11.50 -0.57 4.81
N GLU A 55 -12.47 -1.48 4.66
CA GLU A 55 -13.28 -2.01 5.78
C GLU A 55 -12.46 -2.66 6.88
N VAL A 56 -11.32 -3.26 6.53
CA VAL A 56 -10.43 -3.88 7.50
C VAL A 56 -9.53 -2.82 8.12
N LEU A 57 -9.00 -1.91 7.30
CA LEU A 57 -8.09 -0.86 7.73
C LEU A 57 -8.74 0.09 8.74
N VAL A 58 -10.00 0.51 8.53
CA VAL A 58 -10.70 1.41 9.45
C VAL A 58 -10.91 0.81 10.85
N ARG A 59 -10.82 -0.52 10.99
CA ARG A 59 -10.90 -1.21 12.29
C ARG A 59 -9.55 -1.29 13.00
N LYS A 60 -8.45 -1.08 12.26
CA LYS A 60 -7.08 -1.21 12.76
C LYS A 60 -6.48 0.13 13.15
N LEU A 61 -6.92 1.20 12.49
CA LEU A 61 -6.40 2.54 12.70
C LEU A 61 -7.22 3.32 13.74
N SER A 62 -6.53 4.20 14.46
CA SER A 62 -7.15 5.18 15.34
C SER A 62 -7.73 6.36 14.55
N HIS A 63 -8.70 7.04 15.14
CA HIS A 63 -9.17 8.32 14.64
C HIS A 63 -8.07 9.38 14.79
N SER A 64 -8.07 10.38 13.91
CA SER A 64 -7.21 11.58 13.99
C SER A 64 -5.69 11.32 13.94
N GLY A 65 -5.27 10.11 13.57
CA GLY A 65 -3.86 9.79 13.33
C GLY A 65 -3.35 10.25 11.97
N ARG A 66 -2.11 9.86 11.65
CA ARG A 66 -1.40 10.27 10.42
C ARG A 66 -0.99 9.06 9.58
N SER A 67 -1.28 9.09 8.29
CA SER A 67 -0.90 8.04 7.35
C SER A 67 -0.03 8.57 6.22
N LEU A 68 1.07 7.89 5.93
CA LEU A 68 1.90 8.16 4.75
C LEU A 68 1.66 7.04 3.73
N TYR A 69 1.17 7.42 2.55
CA TYR A 69 1.02 6.49 1.43
C TYR A 69 2.16 6.74 0.43
N VAL A 70 2.99 5.72 0.24
CA VAL A 70 4.10 5.70 -0.71
C VAL A 70 3.62 5.05 -2.00
N GLY A 71 3.77 5.74 -3.13
CA GLY A 71 3.35 5.25 -4.44
C GLY A 71 1.83 5.20 -4.62
N ALA A 72 1.08 6.08 -3.95
CA ALA A 72 -0.38 6.04 -3.95
C ALA A 72 -0.96 6.28 -5.35
N GLY A 73 -1.76 5.34 -5.85
CA GLY A 73 -2.44 5.41 -7.14
C GLY A 73 -3.96 5.22 -7.01
N VAL A 74 -4.56 4.71 -8.09
CA VAL A 74 -6.01 4.46 -8.18
C VAL A 74 -6.45 3.36 -7.20
N THR A 75 -5.62 2.35 -6.97
CA THR A 75 -5.93 1.21 -6.10
C THR A 75 -6.05 1.61 -4.62
N GLU A 76 -5.36 2.68 -4.23
CA GLU A 76 -5.32 3.17 -2.85
C GLU A 76 -6.52 4.06 -2.50
N LEU A 77 -7.24 4.58 -3.50
CA LEU A 77 -8.36 5.50 -3.31
C LEU A 77 -9.38 5.01 -2.28
N PRO A 78 -9.87 3.75 -2.30
CA PRO A 78 -10.86 3.32 -1.33
C PRO A 78 -10.37 3.36 0.13
N ALA A 79 -9.14 2.89 0.39
CA ALA A 79 -8.56 2.87 1.73
C ALA A 79 -8.29 4.29 2.23
N LEU A 80 -7.65 5.10 1.38
CA LEU A 80 -7.33 6.48 1.70
C LEU A 80 -8.59 7.32 1.99
N LEU A 81 -9.65 7.18 1.18
CA LEU A 81 -10.87 7.95 1.36
C LEU A 81 -11.62 7.53 2.64
N ALA A 82 -11.60 6.23 2.98
CA ALA A 82 -12.18 5.76 4.23
C ALA A 82 -11.43 6.32 5.45
N GLU A 83 -10.10 6.36 5.43
CA GLU A 83 -9.32 6.99 6.50
C GLU A 83 -9.63 8.48 6.68
N VAL A 84 -9.72 9.21 5.58
CA VAL A 84 -10.00 10.66 5.61
C VAL A 84 -11.42 10.95 6.09
N ILE A 85 -12.41 10.24 5.55
CA ILE A 85 -13.83 10.54 5.79
C ILE A 85 -14.30 10.00 7.15
N GLU A 86 -13.94 8.75 7.50
CA GLU A 86 -14.48 8.11 8.70
C GLU A 86 -13.61 8.33 9.92
N LEU A 87 -12.29 8.24 9.74
CA LEU A 87 -11.35 8.35 10.85
C LEU A 87 -10.81 9.77 11.03
N GLN A 88 -11.15 10.70 10.12
CA GLN A 88 -10.67 12.09 10.15
C GLN A 88 -9.14 12.17 10.25
N ARG A 89 -8.47 11.23 9.59
CA ARG A 89 -7.00 11.10 9.63
C ARG A 89 -6.36 12.09 8.66
N GLN A 90 -5.15 12.55 9.02
CA GLN A 90 -4.31 13.29 8.10
C GLN A 90 -3.58 12.30 7.19
N VAL A 91 -4.02 12.20 5.94
CA VAL A 91 -3.40 11.29 4.97
C VAL A 91 -2.51 12.07 4.02
N ALA A 92 -1.27 11.61 3.87
CA ALA A 92 -0.25 12.18 3.00
C ALA A 92 0.08 11.20 1.85
N PRO A 93 -0.66 11.25 0.73
CA PRO A 93 -0.39 10.42 -0.44
C PRO A 93 0.67 11.03 -1.35
N TYR A 94 1.72 10.24 -1.63
CA TYR A 94 2.82 10.59 -2.52
C TYR A 94 2.92 9.60 -3.67
N ASN A 95 3.18 10.12 -4.86
CA ASN A 95 3.42 9.35 -6.07
C ASN A 95 4.39 10.12 -6.97
N LEU A 96 5.33 9.45 -7.63
CA LEU A 96 6.30 10.08 -8.51
C LEU A 96 5.69 10.52 -9.85
N ARG A 97 4.60 9.89 -10.29
CA ARG A 97 3.97 10.11 -11.61
C ARG A 97 3.08 11.36 -11.58
N ARG A 98 3.62 12.50 -12.01
CA ARG A 98 2.89 13.80 -12.02
C ARG A 98 1.59 13.77 -12.84
N SER A 99 1.57 13.06 -13.96
CA SER A 99 0.39 12.88 -14.81
C SER A 99 -0.75 12.20 -14.06
N GLU A 100 -0.44 11.12 -13.34
CA GLU A 100 -1.38 10.38 -12.52
C GLU A 100 -1.92 11.23 -11.35
N VAL A 101 -1.02 11.88 -10.60
CA VAL A 101 -1.39 12.78 -9.49
C VAL A 101 -2.34 13.88 -9.94
N THR A 102 -2.18 14.39 -11.16
CA THR A 102 -3.07 15.40 -11.74
C THR A 102 -4.49 14.86 -11.93
N VAL A 103 -4.63 13.64 -12.44
CA VAL A 103 -5.94 12.98 -12.61
C VAL A 103 -6.59 12.68 -11.26
N LEU A 104 -5.82 12.13 -10.32
CA LEU A 104 -6.30 11.79 -8.97
C LEU A 104 -6.79 13.03 -8.22
N ASN A 105 -5.99 14.11 -8.22
CA ASN A 105 -6.40 15.37 -7.58
C ASN A 105 -7.63 16.01 -8.23
N ARG A 106 -7.79 15.89 -9.55
CA ARG A 106 -8.98 16.38 -10.24
C ARG A 106 -10.23 15.61 -9.81
N ALA A 107 -10.15 14.29 -9.73
CA ALA A 107 -11.26 13.44 -9.29
C ALA A 107 -11.59 13.64 -7.80
N CYS A 108 -10.59 13.92 -6.97
CA CYS A 108 -10.75 14.16 -5.53
C CYS A 108 -10.98 15.64 -5.14
N ARG A 109 -11.19 16.56 -6.09
CA ARG A 109 -11.22 18.02 -5.84
C ARG A 109 -12.15 18.50 -4.72
N SER A 110 -13.25 17.78 -4.47
CA SER A 110 -14.25 18.11 -3.45
C SER A 110 -14.04 17.36 -2.13
N LEU A 111 -12.92 16.64 -2.00
CA LEU A 111 -12.59 15.82 -0.84
C LEU A 111 -11.32 16.38 -0.18
N PRO A 112 -11.16 16.21 1.14
CA PRO A 112 -10.00 16.72 1.86
C PRO A 112 -8.77 15.80 1.70
N VAL A 113 -8.44 15.44 0.46
CA VAL A 113 -7.21 14.72 0.11
C VAL A 113 -6.49 15.41 -1.03
N LYS A 114 -5.16 15.46 -0.95
CA LYS A 114 -4.29 16.02 -1.98
C LYS A 114 -3.07 15.14 -2.20
N PHE A 115 -3.00 14.52 -3.38
CA PHE A 115 -1.85 13.76 -3.88
C PHE A 115 -0.68 14.70 -4.19
N ARG A 116 0.53 14.25 -3.84
CA ARG A 116 1.79 14.98 -4.05
C ARG A 116 2.62 14.25 -5.10
N ALA A 117 2.95 14.95 -6.18
CA ALA A 117 3.80 14.47 -7.27
C ALA A 117 5.29 14.53 -6.89
N GLN A 118 5.68 13.79 -5.85
CA GLN A 118 6.96 13.89 -5.16
C GLN A 118 7.36 12.54 -4.54
N ASP A 119 8.64 12.39 -4.20
CA ASP A 119 9.14 11.25 -3.43
C ASP A 119 8.58 11.30 -1.99
N ALA A 120 8.05 10.18 -1.50
CA ALA A 120 7.46 10.08 -0.16
C ALA A 120 8.47 10.28 0.98
N SER A 121 9.77 10.13 0.72
CA SER A 121 10.83 10.45 1.68
C SER A 121 10.85 11.92 2.08
N LEU A 122 10.27 12.81 1.27
CA LEU A 122 10.11 14.24 1.58
C LEU A 122 8.97 14.52 2.57
N ALA A 123 8.15 13.53 2.92
CA ALA A 123 7.11 13.69 3.93
C ALA A 123 7.71 14.04 5.29
N SER A 124 7.16 15.05 5.96
CA SER A 124 7.65 15.56 7.24
C SER A 124 6.89 14.98 8.45
N GLY A 125 7.64 14.75 9.53
CA GLY A 125 7.14 14.23 10.79
C GLY A 125 6.90 12.71 10.78
N LEU A 126 6.24 12.24 11.84
CA LEU A 126 5.96 10.83 12.07
C LEU A 126 4.52 10.44 11.72
N PHE A 127 4.33 9.18 11.35
CA PHE A 127 3.07 8.60 10.91
C PHE A 127 2.81 7.31 11.69
N ASP A 128 1.61 7.14 12.25
CA ASP A 128 1.24 5.89 12.94
C ASP A 128 0.81 4.78 11.95
N HIS A 129 0.67 5.12 10.67
CA HIS A 129 0.41 4.19 9.58
C HIS A 129 1.28 4.51 8.34
N LEU A 130 1.93 3.49 7.80
CA LEU A 130 2.58 3.53 6.50
C LEU A 130 1.87 2.60 5.52
N TRP A 131 1.60 3.08 4.31
CA TRP A 131 1.14 2.27 3.20
C TRP A 131 2.22 2.24 2.11
N ILE A 132 2.66 1.04 1.77
CA ILE A 132 3.65 0.79 0.71
C ILE A 132 3.29 -0.52 0.03
N VAL A 133 2.51 -0.44 -1.05
CA VAL A 133 1.96 -1.59 -1.77
C VAL A 133 2.40 -1.51 -3.23
N SER A 134 3.02 -2.56 -3.74
CA SER A 134 3.46 -2.69 -5.14
C SER A 134 4.44 -1.58 -5.56
N VAL A 135 5.28 -1.10 -4.63
CA VAL A 135 6.27 -0.03 -4.86
C VAL A 135 7.68 -0.59 -4.99
N LEU A 136 8.05 -1.51 -4.10
CA LEU A 136 9.38 -2.09 -3.97
C LEU A 136 9.60 -3.27 -4.93
N ASN A 137 8.52 -3.79 -5.50
CA ASN A 137 8.49 -4.85 -6.51
C ASN A 137 7.82 -4.40 -7.81
N ASP A 138 7.75 -3.08 -8.09
CA ASP A 138 7.27 -2.55 -9.37
C ASP A 138 8.12 -3.12 -10.52
N PRO A 139 7.56 -3.96 -11.41
CA PRO A 139 8.31 -4.62 -12.47
C PRO A 139 8.84 -3.67 -13.54
N GLU A 140 8.20 -2.50 -13.72
CA GLU A 140 8.70 -1.48 -14.66
C GLU A 140 9.97 -0.83 -14.11
N ARG A 141 10.01 -0.62 -12.79
CA ARG A 141 11.14 0.03 -12.13
C ARG A 141 12.25 -0.95 -11.76
N PHE A 142 11.89 -2.20 -11.44
CA PHE A 142 12.79 -3.21 -10.92
C PHE A 142 12.67 -4.54 -11.68
N PRO A 143 13.00 -4.56 -12.99
CA PRO A 143 12.78 -5.72 -13.85
C PRO A 143 13.58 -6.98 -13.49
N HIS A 144 14.63 -6.89 -12.65
CA HIS A 144 15.40 -8.05 -12.21
C HIS A 144 15.07 -8.46 -10.77
N LEU A 145 14.57 -7.53 -9.95
CA LEU A 145 14.14 -7.81 -8.57
C LEU A 145 12.69 -8.31 -8.51
N ALA A 146 11.78 -7.69 -9.26
CA ALA A 146 10.36 -8.06 -9.21
C ALA A 146 10.11 -9.54 -9.59
N PRO A 147 10.68 -10.09 -10.68
CA PRO A 147 10.49 -11.51 -11.01
C PRO A 147 10.98 -12.45 -9.90
N LEU A 148 12.05 -12.11 -9.18
CA LEU A 148 12.51 -12.90 -8.03
C LEU A 148 11.49 -12.86 -6.88
N SER A 149 10.93 -11.69 -6.58
CA SER A 149 9.88 -11.54 -5.58
C SER A 149 8.63 -12.38 -5.91
N TYR A 150 8.32 -12.54 -7.20
CA TYR A 150 7.20 -13.37 -7.67
C TYR A 150 7.56 -14.85 -7.93
N GLY A 151 8.82 -15.26 -7.78
CA GLY A 151 9.27 -16.62 -8.07
C GLY A 151 9.32 -16.98 -9.56
N ASN A 152 9.34 -15.98 -10.45
CA ASN A 152 9.29 -16.12 -11.91
C ASN A 152 10.56 -15.60 -12.61
N ALA A 153 11.69 -15.55 -11.91
CA ALA A 153 12.95 -15.11 -12.50
C ALA A 153 13.46 -16.14 -13.52
N ASP A 154 13.74 -15.68 -14.74
CA ASP A 154 14.33 -16.48 -15.80
C ASP A 154 15.86 -16.51 -15.64
N PRO A 155 16.48 -17.69 -15.42
CA PRO A 155 17.93 -17.80 -15.22
C PRO A 155 18.76 -17.38 -16.43
N VAL A 156 18.19 -17.30 -17.64
CA VAL A 156 18.89 -16.90 -18.86
C VAL A 156 18.96 -15.38 -18.99
N THR A 157 17.89 -14.67 -18.62
CA THR A 157 17.79 -13.20 -18.76
C THR A 157 18.07 -12.45 -17.46
N PHE A 158 18.19 -13.16 -16.33
CA PHE A 158 18.52 -12.58 -15.04
C PHE A 158 19.96 -12.01 -15.02
N ASP A 159 20.08 -10.72 -14.71
CA ASP A 159 21.36 -10.03 -14.52
C ASP A 159 21.62 -9.81 -13.01
N PRO A 160 22.57 -10.53 -12.40
CA PRO A 160 22.90 -10.39 -10.98
C PRO A 160 23.42 -9.00 -10.59
N HIS A 161 24.10 -8.31 -11.51
CA HIS A 161 24.65 -6.98 -11.24
C HIS A 161 23.53 -5.93 -11.22
N GLN A 162 22.60 -5.98 -12.18
CA GLN A 162 21.42 -5.13 -12.19
C GLN A 162 20.51 -5.40 -10.99
N PHE A 163 20.33 -6.68 -10.62
CA PHE A 163 19.60 -7.05 -9.41
C PHE A 163 20.19 -6.40 -8.16
N GLU A 164 21.51 -6.48 -7.96
CA GLU A 164 22.15 -5.89 -6.79
C GLU A 164 22.01 -4.35 -6.76
N GLN A 165 22.04 -3.68 -7.92
CA GLN A 165 21.73 -2.25 -8.00
C GLN A 165 20.28 -1.95 -7.60
N GLN A 166 19.31 -2.69 -8.14
CA GLN A 166 17.88 -2.52 -7.81
C GLN A 166 17.62 -2.79 -6.32
N ARG A 167 18.26 -3.82 -5.75
CA ARG A 167 18.20 -4.14 -4.33
C ARG A 167 18.71 -3.00 -3.45
N ARG A 168 19.79 -2.31 -3.83
CA ARG A 168 20.28 -1.12 -3.11
C ARG A 168 19.28 0.03 -3.17
N VAL A 169 18.64 0.25 -4.32
CA VAL A 169 17.60 1.27 -4.48
C VAL A 169 16.40 0.97 -3.57
N VAL A 170 15.89 -0.26 -3.60
CA VAL A 170 14.77 -0.70 -2.74
C VAL A 170 15.11 -0.54 -1.27
N ARG A 171 16.30 -1.00 -0.83
CA ARG A 171 16.78 -0.79 0.54
C ARG A 171 16.83 0.68 0.92
N SER A 172 17.31 1.54 0.03
CA SER A 172 17.34 3.00 0.25
C SER A 172 15.94 3.61 0.37
N ILE A 173 14.94 3.11 -0.35
CA ILE A 173 13.55 3.56 -0.20
C ILE A 173 13.03 3.20 1.19
N VAL A 174 13.22 1.94 1.60
CA VAL A 174 12.79 1.44 2.92
C VAL A 174 13.48 2.22 4.04
N ASP A 175 14.81 2.40 3.94
CA ASP A 175 15.60 3.14 4.94
C ASP A 175 15.21 4.62 5.05
N ARG A 176 14.61 5.21 4.00
CA ARG A 176 14.12 6.60 4.02
C ARG A 176 12.68 6.74 4.52
N VAL A 177 11.84 5.72 4.34
CA VAL A 177 10.41 5.77 4.70
C VAL A 177 10.16 5.19 6.08
N MET A 178 10.71 4.01 6.39
CA MET A 178 10.42 3.30 7.64
C MET A 178 10.74 4.08 8.92
N PRO A 179 11.81 4.88 9.01
CA PRO A 179 12.06 5.72 10.20
C PRO A 179 10.97 6.77 10.48
N LYS A 180 10.07 7.02 9.52
CA LYS A 180 8.93 7.93 9.72
C LYS A 180 7.74 7.25 10.42
N LEU A 181 7.78 5.94 10.64
CA LEU A 181 6.75 5.22 11.38
C LEU A 181 6.88 5.47 12.89
N SER A 182 5.84 6.03 13.52
CA SER A 182 5.70 6.04 14.97
C SER A 182 5.56 4.62 15.50
N LEU A 183 6.22 4.30 16.62
CA LEU A 183 6.12 3.00 17.27
C LEU A 183 5.28 3.09 18.56
N PRO A 184 4.32 2.17 18.78
CA PRO A 184 3.89 1.11 17.87
C PRO A 184 3.14 1.68 16.65
N GLY A 185 3.31 1.05 15.49
CA GLY A 185 2.74 1.51 14.22
C GLY A 185 2.27 0.37 13.32
N LEU A 186 1.49 0.73 12.29
CA LEU A 186 0.97 -0.21 11.29
C LEU A 186 1.62 0.02 9.93
N VAL A 187 2.03 -1.05 9.26
CA VAL A 187 2.42 -1.03 7.85
C VAL A 187 1.40 -1.84 7.05
N THR A 188 0.89 -1.27 5.96
CA THR A 188 0.09 -1.97 4.95
C THR A 188 0.96 -2.17 3.71
N THR A 189 1.16 -3.41 3.26
CA THR A 189 2.09 -3.74 2.17
C THR A 189 1.67 -4.98 1.39
N SER A 190 2.19 -5.20 0.19
CA SER A 190 1.95 -6.47 -0.51
C SER A 190 2.72 -7.62 0.13
N THR A 191 2.28 -8.85 -0.10
CA THR A 191 2.88 -10.06 0.48
C THR A 191 4.34 -10.21 0.05
N GLU A 192 4.63 -9.85 -1.20
CA GLU A 192 5.94 -9.90 -1.84
C GLU A 192 6.91 -8.87 -1.25
N GLU A 193 6.39 -7.79 -0.67
CA GLU A 193 7.17 -6.70 -0.11
C GLU A 193 7.47 -6.86 1.40
N VAL A 194 6.76 -7.78 2.07
CA VAL A 194 6.92 -8.04 3.52
C VAL A 194 8.39 -8.26 3.91
N ILE A 195 9.15 -8.97 3.07
CA ILE A 195 10.55 -9.30 3.35
C ILE A 195 11.44 -8.05 3.50
N TRP A 196 11.11 -6.95 2.81
CA TRP A 196 11.89 -5.71 2.88
C TRP A 196 11.63 -4.97 4.19
N ILE A 197 10.38 -4.99 4.65
CA ILE A 197 9.98 -4.41 5.94
C ILE A 197 10.58 -5.24 7.08
N ALA A 198 10.54 -6.57 6.96
CA ALA A 198 11.14 -7.51 7.90
C ALA A 198 12.67 -7.35 8.00
N ASP A 199 13.40 -7.24 6.87
CA ASP A 199 14.84 -6.96 6.84
C ASP A 199 15.18 -5.68 7.59
N TRP A 200 14.42 -4.60 7.37
CA TRP A 200 14.61 -3.34 8.09
C TRP A 200 14.40 -3.51 9.60
N CYS A 201 13.32 -4.18 10.02
CA CYS A 201 13.05 -4.44 11.42
C CYS A 201 14.15 -5.26 12.09
N HIS A 202 14.64 -6.32 11.43
CA HIS A 202 15.77 -7.12 11.93
C HIS A 202 17.04 -6.27 12.10
N ARG A 203 17.40 -5.47 11.09
CA ARG A 203 18.58 -4.58 11.14
C ARG A 203 18.48 -3.52 12.24
N LYS A 204 17.26 -3.12 12.60
CA LYS A 204 17.00 -2.10 13.64
C LYS A 204 16.64 -2.69 15.00
N ASN A 205 16.62 -4.02 15.13
CA ASN A 205 16.18 -4.73 16.33
C ASN A 205 14.79 -4.28 16.82
N ILE A 206 13.85 -4.08 15.89
CA ILE A 206 12.47 -3.67 16.19
C ILE A 206 11.55 -4.88 16.03
N PRO A 207 10.75 -5.25 17.05
CA PRO A 207 9.83 -6.36 16.93
C PRO A 207 8.72 -6.04 15.92
N TYR A 208 8.30 -7.05 15.17
CA TYR A 208 7.19 -6.92 14.23
C TYR A 208 6.38 -8.21 14.16
N ARG A 209 5.13 -8.08 13.71
CA ARG A 209 4.24 -9.20 13.47
C ARG A 209 3.47 -9.00 12.18
N VAL A 210 3.77 -9.84 11.19
CA VAL A 210 2.98 -9.96 9.96
C VAL A 210 1.67 -10.66 10.29
N GLU A 211 0.55 -10.03 9.95
CA GLU A 211 -0.76 -10.64 10.11
C GLU A 211 -1.00 -11.71 9.04
N ARG A 212 -1.70 -12.78 9.42
CA ARG A 212 -1.94 -13.93 8.52
C ARG A 212 -2.98 -13.66 7.44
N GLU A 213 -3.90 -12.72 7.69
CA GLU A 213 -4.97 -12.42 6.75
C GLU A 213 -4.42 -11.57 5.60
N GLN A 214 -4.70 -12.01 4.37
CA GLN A 214 -4.31 -11.34 3.14
C GLN A 214 -5.56 -10.93 2.36
N PHE A 215 -5.45 -9.84 1.61
CA PHE A 215 -6.56 -9.25 0.89
C PHE A 215 -6.20 -9.11 -0.59
N PRO A 216 -6.99 -9.70 -1.50
CA PRO A 216 -6.68 -9.62 -2.92
C PRO A 216 -6.81 -8.19 -3.43
N THR A 217 -5.96 -7.80 -4.36
CA THR A 217 -6.07 -6.56 -5.13
C THR A 217 -6.40 -6.84 -6.59
N ALA A 218 -6.77 -5.81 -7.34
CA ALA A 218 -7.31 -5.99 -8.69
C ALA A 218 -6.34 -5.66 -9.82
N LEU A 219 -5.38 -4.77 -9.58
CA LEU A 219 -4.53 -4.21 -10.63
C LEU A 219 -3.49 -5.24 -11.08
N VAL A 220 -2.49 -5.49 -10.23
CA VAL A 220 -1.44 -6.50 -10.45
C VAL A 220 -1.86 -7.84 -9.85
N GLY A 221 -2.69 -7.84 -8.80
CA GLY A 221 -3.20 -9.05 -8.15
C GLY A 221 -2.50 -9.37 -6.83
N ASP A 222 -1.40 -8.69 -6.53
CA ASP A 222 -0.63 -8.80 -5.29
C ASP A 222 -1.54 -8.71 -4.05
N PRO A 223 -1.60 -9.75 -3.21
CA PRO A 223 -2.37 -9.70 -1.98
C PRO A 223 -1.71 -8.74 -0.98
N VAL A 224 -2.51 -7.86 -0.40
CA VAL A 224 -2.09 -6.92 0.64
C VAL A 224 -2.26 -7.54 2.02
N CYS A 225 -1.33 -7.26 2.93
CA CYS A 225 -1.38 -7.67 4.32
C CYS A 225 -0.99 -6.50 5.24
N PHE A 226 -1.10 -6.74 6.55
CA PHE A 226 -0.77 -5.77 7.59
C PHE A 226 0.38 -6.28 8.45
N ILE A 227 1.29 -5.38 8.81
CA ILE A 227 2.41 -5.66 9.72
C ILE A 227 2.32 -4.70 10.89
N LYS A 228 2.26 -5.23 12.11
CA LYS A 228 2.39 -4.42 13.33
C LYS A 228 3.87 -4.28 13.68
N ILE A 229 4.35 -3.06 13.89
CA ILE A 229 5.75 -2.76 14.18
C ILE A 229 5.87 -2.12 15.57
N GLY A 230 6.86 -2.53 16.36
CA GLY A 230 7.18 -1.93 17.66
C GLY A 230 6.20 -2.23 18.80
N GLY A 231 5.25 -3.14 18.60
CA GLY A 231 4.36 -3.62 19.67
C GLY A 231 4.93 -4.86 20.38
N LEU A 232 4.75 -4.95 21.69
CA LEU A 232 5.09 -6.16 22.45
C LEU A 232 4.28 -7.35 21.92
N GLU A 233 4.95 -8.47 21.69
CA GLU A 233 4.26 -9.73 21.51
C GLU A 233 3.44 -10.01 22.78
N THR A 234 2.11 -9.94 22.68
CA THR A 234 1.28 -10.65 23.65
C THR A 234 1.50 -12.14 23.37
N ASN A 235 2.48 -12.71 24.06
CA ASN A 235 2.82 -14.13 24.08
C ASN A 235 1.58 -14.94 24.50
N ASN A 236 0.72 -15.28 23.55
CA ASN A 236 -0.33 -16.30 23.72
C ASN A 236 0.23 -17.70 23.44
N ARG A 237 1.46 -17.97 23.88
CA ARG A 237 1.92 -19.35 24.07
C ARG A 237 1.27 -19.84 25.37
N LYS A 238 0.10 -20.49 25.25
CA LYS A 238 -0.37 -21.38 26.32
C LYS A 238 0.77 -22.36 26.63
N PRO A 239 1.19 -22.52 27.89
CA PRO A 239 2.15 -23.56 28.23
C PRO A 239 1.55 -24.91 27.82
N LYS A 240 2.29 -25.69 27.03
CA LYS A 240 1.96 -27.09 26.80
C LYS A 240 1.98 -27.76 28.16
N GLY A 241 0.79 -28.09 28.68
CA GLY A 241 0.66 -28.92 29.86
C GLY A 241 1.38 -30.24 29.62
N THR A 242 2.40 -30.49 30.44
CA THR A 242 3.03 -31.79 30.60
C THR A 242 1.94 -32.74 31.08
N LYS A 243 1.62 -33.77 30.28
CA LYS A 243 0.86 -34.92 30.78
C LYS A 243 1.81 -35.72 31.67
N VAL A 244 1.43 -35.85 32.94
CA VAL A 244 1.86 -36.93 33.83
C VAL A 244 1.07 -38.17 33.45
#